data_AF-A0A917MKV1-F1
#
_entry.id   AF-A0A917MKV1-F1
#
_cell.length_a   1.000
_cell.length_b   1.000
_cell.length_c   1.000
_cell.angle_alpha   90.00
_cell.angle_beta   90.00
_cell.angle_gamma   90.00
#
_symmetry.space_group_name_H-M   'P 1'
#
loop_
_entity.id
_entity.type
_entity.pdbx_description
1 polymer ?
#
loop_
_entity_poly.entity_id
_entity_poly.type
_entity_poly.pdbx_seq_one_letter_code
_entity_poly.pdbx_strand_id
1 'polypeptide(L)' 'MTSEREDFGGMTVNERLAAAHLLGAWDQAITAGDRERAIAVLKRVALNDDQAMFTVDTVLADPARYGFTQAE' A
#
# COMPACT_ATOMS: atom_id res chain seq x y z
N MET A 1 7.39 -12.27 25.83
CA MET A 1 7.16 -12.40 24.37
C MET A 1 6.45 -11.13 23.92
N THR A 2 7.19 -10.06 23.65
CA THR A 2 6.68 -8.89 22.95
C THR A 2 6.55 -9.30 21.50
N SER A 3 5.33 -9.52 21.01
CA SER A 3 5.11 -9.52 19.56
C SER A 3 5.57 -8.15 19.07
N GLU A 4 6.69 -8.12 18.37
CA GLU A 4 7.14 -7.00 17.55
C GLU A 4 6.08 -6.79 16.47
N ARG A 5 4.97 -6.15 16.82
CA ARG A 5 4.25 -5.34 15.85
C ARG A 5 5.26 -4.27 15.51
N GLU A 6 5.92 -4.42 14.36
CA GLU A 6 6.85 -3.44 13.83
C GLU A 6 6.23 -2.06 14.07
N ASP A 7 6.86 -1.27 14.93
CA ASP A 7 6.37 0.06 15.30
C ASP A 7 6.54 0.95 14.07
N PHE A 8 5.56 0.91 13.17
CA PHE A 8 5.49 1.75 11.98
C PHE A 8 5.18 3.23 12.32
N GLY A 9 5.29 3.61 13.61
CA GLY A 9 5.09 4.95 14.10
C GLY A 9 6.08 5.92 13.47
N GLY A 10 5.57 6.98 12.83
CA GLY A 10 6.39 7.98 12.14
C GLY A 10 6.82 7.62 10.72
N MET A 11 6.60 6.37 10.26
CA MET A 11 6.87 5.98 8.87
C MET A 11 5.70 6.32 7.94
N THR A 12 6.00 6.85 6.76
CA THR A 12 5.07 6.98 5.65
C THR A 12 4.65 5.61 5.12
N VAL A 13 3.52 5.53 4.40
CA VAL A 13 3.00 4.27 3.85
C VAL A 13 4.04 3.54 2.98
N ASN A 14 4.76 4.28 2.13
CA ASN A 14 5.81 3.70 1.27
C ASN A 14 6.98 3.12 2.08
N GLU A 15 7.41 3.79 3.15
CA GLU A 15 8.48 3.27 4.02
C GLU A 15 8.07 1.98 4.72
N ARG A 16 6.81 1.88 5.16
CA ARG A 16 6.28 0.64 5.75
C ARG A 16 6.20 -0.49 4.74
N LEU A 17 5.75 -0.19 3.52
CA LEU A 17 5.72 -1.14 2.40
C LEU A 17 7.13 -1.61 2.04
N ALA A 18 8.12 -0.73 2.09
CA ALA A 18 9.52 -1.06 1.85
C ALA A 18 10.06 -1.98 2.96
N ALA A 19 9.83 -1.63 4.23
CA ALA A 19 10.24 -2.42 5.39
C ALA A 19 9.62 -3.83 5.36
N ALA A 20 8.34 -3.94 4.97
CA ALA A 20 7.64 -5.21 4.85
C ALA A 20 7.95 -5.97 3.53
N HIS A 21 8.81 -5.45 2.65
CA HIS A 21 9.08 -6.00 1.32
C HIS A 21 7.81 -6.18 0.44
N LEU A 22 6.79 -5.35 0.65
CA LEU A 22 5.50 -5.42 -0.03
C LEU A 22 5.36 -4.43 -1.20
N LEU A 23 6.38 -3.60 -1.47
CA LEU A 23 6.35 -2.62 -2.57
C LEU A 23 6.01 -3.25 -3.92
N GLY A 24 6.58 -4.42 -4.26
CA GLY A 24 6.28 -5.10 -5.53
C GLY A 24 4.84 -5.62 -5.60
N ALA A 25 4.30 -6.12 -4.48
CA ALA A 25 2.91 -6.58 -4.42
C ALA A 25 1.92 -5.41 -4.49
N TRP A 26 2.27 -4.27 -3.90
CA TRP A 26 1.53 -3.02 -4.01
C TRP A 26 1.52 -2.50 -5.45
N ASP A 27 2.70 -2.36 -6.06
CA ASP A 27 2.86 -1.86 -7.43
C ASP A 27 2.09 -2.71 -8.45
N GLN A 28 2.20 -4.04 -8.35
CA GLN A 28 1.45 -4.96 -9.19
C GLN A 28 -0.06 -4.78 -9.01
N ALA A 29 -0.54 -4.60 -7.78
CA ALA A 29 -1.97 -4.43 -7.51
C ALA A 29 -2.51 -3.12 -8.08
N ILE A 30 -1.77 -2.01 -7.92
CA ILE A 30 -2.17 -0.71 -8.48
C ILE A 30 -2.13 -0.73 -10.01
N THR A 31 -1.08 -1.28 -10.61
CA THR A 31 -0.96 -1.40 -12.07
C THR A 31 -2.04 -2.29 -12.67
N ALA A 32 -2.45 -3.35 -11.96
CA ALA A 32 -3.56 -4.21 -12.38
C ALA A 32 -4.95 -3.61 -12.09
N GLY A 33 -5.05 -2.47 -11.40
CA GLY A 33 -6.31 -1.90 -10.94
C GLY A 33 -7.03 -2.75 -9.87
N ASP A 34 -6.31 -3.66 -9.21
CA ASP A 34 -6.85 -4.60 -8.23
C ASP A 34 -6.95 -3.95 -6.85
N ARG A 35 -8.08 -3.26 -6.63
CA ARG A 35 -8.40 -2.55 -5.40
C ARG A 35 -8.35 -3.46 -4.17
N GLU A 36 -8.90 -4.66 -4.25
CA GLU A 36 -8.99 -5.58 -3.10
C GLU A 36 -7.60 -6.05 -2.68
N ARG A 37 -6.75 -6.40 -3.64
CA ARG A 37 -5.36 -6.78 -3.40
C ARG A 37 -4.54 -5.63 -2.85
N ALA A 38 -4.71 -4.42 -3.38
CA ALA A 38 -4.03 -3.23 -2.89
C ALA A 38 -4.39 -2.91 -1.42
N ILE A 39 -5.67 -3.02 -1.05
CA ILE A 39 -6.12 -2.86 0.34
C ILE A 39 -5.51 -3.94 1.23
N ALA A 40 -5.51 -5.20 0.79
CA ALA A 40 -4.92 -6.31 1.54
C ALA A 40 -3.42 -6.10 1.81
N VAL A 41 -2.69 -5.47 0.88
CA VAL A 41 -1.29 -5.08 1.05
C VAL A 41 -1.14 -3.97 2.11
N LEU A 42 -1.96 -2.92 2.07
CA LEU A 42 -1.90 -1.83 3.07
C LEU A 42 -2.28 -2.29 4.48
N LYS A 43 -3.24 -3.22 4.60
CA LYS A 43 -3.60 -3.79 5.91
C LYS A 43 -2.46 -4.56 6.56
N ARG A 44 -1.50 -5.09 5.78
CA ARG A 44 -0.30 -5.76 6.32
C ARG A 44 0.70 -4.79 6.94
N VAL A 45 0.69 -3.52 6.55
CA VAL A 45 1.57 -2.47 7.09
C VAL A 45 0.87 -1.59 8.13
N ALA A 46 -0.05 -2.20 8.87
CA ALA A 46 -0.82 -1.59 9.96
C ALA A 46 -1.56 -0.30 9.58
N LEU A 47 -2.05 -0.17 8.34
CA LEU A 47 -3.12 0.78 8.06
C LEU A 47 -4.45 0.20 8.53
N ASN A 48 -5.24 1.04 9.19
CA ASN A 48 -6.65 0.73 9.47
C ASN A 48 -7.42 0.62 8.15
N ASP A 49 -8.51 -0.16 8.13
CA ASP A 49 -9.33 -0.41 6.95
C ASP A 49 -9.73 0.88 6.21
N ASP A 50 -10.19 1.89 6.94
CA ASP A 50 -10.59 3.19 6.37
C ASP A 50 -9.43 3.90 5.66
N GLN A 51 -8.25 3.92 6.28
CA GLN A 51 -7.05 4.55 5.69
C GLN A 51 -6.55 3.77 4.48
N ALA A 52 -6.58 2.44 4.54
CA ALA A 52 -6.20 1.58 3.43
C ALA A 52 -7.13 1.81 2.23
N MET A 53 -8.44 1.80 2.46
CA MET A 53 -9.43 2.07 1.42
C MET A 53 -9.26 3.46 0.80
N PHE A 54 -9.13 4.51 1.62
CA PHE A 54 -8.95 5.88 1.14
C PHE A 54 -7.66 6.04 0.32
N THR A 55 -6.55 5.44 0.78
CA THR A 55 -5.26 5.49 0.08
C THR A 55 -5.35 4.80 -1.27
N VAL A 56 -5.92 3.59 -1.32
CA VAL A 56 -6.08 2.84 -2.57
C VAL A 56 -6.98 3.60 -3.53
N ASP A 57 -8.11 4.13 -3.07
CA ASP A 57 -9.06 4.86 -3.91
C ASP A 57 -8.41 6.12 -4.52
N THR A 58 -7.65 6.86 -3.70
CA THR A 58 -6.93 8.06 -4.13
C THR A 58 -5.84 7.72 -5.17
N VAL A 59 -5.13 6.60 -4.99
CA VAL A 59 -4.08 6.18 -5.93
C VAL A 59 -4.68 5.64 -7.23
N LEU A 60 -5.75 4.86 -7.16
CA LEU A 60 -6.43 4.33 -8.34
C LEU A 60 -7.17 5.40 -9.13
N ALA A 61 -7.59 6.50 -8.49
CA ALA A 61 -8.20 7.64 -9.18
C ALA A 61 -7.23 8.36 -10.12
N ASP A 62 -5.93 8.40 -9.78
CA ASP A 62 -4.88 8.96 -10.65
C ASP A 62 -3.54 8.24 -10.42
N PRO A 63 -3.36 7.03 -10.98
CA PRO A 63 -2.14 6.24 -10.76
C PRO A 63 -0.89 6.93 -11.31
N ALA A 64 -1.04 7.66 -12.42
CA ALA A 64 0.04 8.38 -13.08
C ALA A 64 0.65 9.47 -12.21
N ARG A 65 -0.17 10.20 -11.43
CA ARG A 65 0.31 11.17 -10.42
C ARG A 65 1.23 10.54 -9.38
N TYR A 66 1.06 9.24 -9.10
CA TYR A 66 1.89 8.48 -8.15
C TYR A 66 3.00 7.68 -8.83
N GLY A 67 3.23 7.87 -10.13
CA GLY A 67 4.27 7.21 -10.89
C GLY A 67 3.93 5.80 -11.37
N PHE A 68 2.70 5.33 -11.13
CA PHE A 68 2.18 4.10 -11.74
C PHE A 68 1.72 4.44 -13.15
N THR A 69 2.64 4.36 -14.11
CA THR A 69 2.25 4.35 -15.52
C THR A 69 1.69 2.97 -15.82
N GLN A 70 0.50 2.90 -16.41
CA GLN A 70 0.03 1.64 -16.99
C GLN A 70 1.14 1.17 -17.93
N ALA A 71 1.72 0.00 -17.65
CA ALA A 71 2.61 -0.64 -18.61
C ALA A 71 1.80 -0.79 -19.91
N GLU A 72 2.24 -0.10 -20.96
CA GLU A 72 1.70 -0.19 -22.32
C GLU A 72 1.78 -1.63 -22.86
#